data_AF-A0AA97B323-F1
#
_entry.id   AF-A0AA97B323-F1
#
_cell.length_a   1.000
_cell.length_b   1.000
_cell.length_c   1.000
_cell.angle_alpha   90.00
_cell.angle_beta   90.00
_cell.angle_gamma   90.00
#
_symmetry.space_group_name_H-M   'P 1'
#
loop_
_entity.id
_entity.type
_entity.pdbx_description
1 polymer ?
#
loop_
_entity_poly.entity_id
_entity_poly.type
_entity_poly.pdbx_seq_one_letter_code
_entity_poly.pdbx_strand_id
1 'polypeptide(L)'
;MGTVRLRTREAWRSLESLEQHSLTPPQRAQVDALRVRVREAAEALGATVQRALYDAWRGNHRGVAKCLEAGLTAEQLESLRREFLARRPQAMGTARIHFQTGGALERDGQLSQALDQYERGLKLAPLEVDMLQRYRRLRRVLGGRATAPTGHERARSP
;
A
#
# COMPACT_ATOMS: atom_id res chain seq x y z
N MET A 1 4.69 5.93 9.84
CA MET A 1 6.05 5.37 9.99
C MET A 1 6.52 5.24 11.44
N GLY A 2 6.12 6.15 12.35
CA GLY A 2 6.51 6.08 13.77
C GLY A 2 6.22 4.74 14.47
N THR A 3 5.04 4.15 14.23
CA THR A 3 4.67 2.84 14.81
C THR A 3 5.60 1.72 14.38
N VAL A 4 6.03 1.67 13.12
CA VAL A 4 6.95 0.62 12.63
C VAL A 4 8.30 0.74 13.32
N ARG A 5 8.87 1.95 13.41
CA ARG A 5 10.15 2.20 14.09
C ARG A 5 10.09 1.89 15.59
N LEU A 6 8.94 2.11 16.22
CA LEU A 6 8.71 1.73 17.61
C LEU A 6 8.71 0.20 17.76
N ARG A 7 7.90 -0.51 16.96
CA ARG A 7 7.81 -1.98 16.98
C ARG A 7 9.15 -2.65 16.67
N THR A 8 9.93 -2.12 15.75
CA THR A 8 11.30 -2.61 15.49
C THR A 8 12.18 -2.48 16.73
N ARG A 9 12.15 -1.32 17.41
CA ARG A 9 12.94 -1.12 18.63
C ARG A 9 12.50 -2.04 19.77
N GLU A 10 11.20 -2.23 19.94
CA GLU A 10 10.65 -3.18 20.92
C GLU A 10 11.13 -4.60 20.62
N ALA A 11 10.98 -5.06 19.37
CA ALA A 11 11.44 -6.38 18.96
C ALA A 11 12.95 -6.56 19.16
N TRP A 12 13.74 -5.53 18.84
CA TRP A 12 15.19 -5.57 19.02
C TRP A 12 15.59 -5.70 20.49
N ARG A 13 14.96 -4.93 21.39
CA ARG A 13 15.17 -5.02 22.84
C ARG A 13 14.80 -6.40 23.39
N SER A 14 13.71 -6.98 22.90
CA SER A 14 13.32 -8.34 23.30
C SER A 14 14.37 -9.37 22.90
N LEU A 15 14.98 -9.25 21.72
CA LEU A 15 16.06 -10.13 21.27
C LEU A 15 17.34 -9.94 22.10
N GLU A 16 17.71 -8.69 22.40
CA GLU A 16 18.85 -8.38 23.28
C GLU A 16 18.65 -8.94 24.69
N SER A 17 17.42 -8.92 25.22
CA SER A 17 17.11 -9.52 26.52
C SER A 17 17.32 -11.04 26.53
N LEU A 18 17.00 -11.75 25.44
CA LEU A 18 17.21 -13.19 25.36
C LEU A 18 18.70 -13.58 25.43
N GLU A 19 19.58 -12.70 24.93
CA GLU A 19 21.04 -12.91 24.96
C GLU A 19 21.65 -12.76 26.35
N GLN A 20 20.92 -12.15 27.29
CA GLN A 20 21.32 -12.06 28.71
C GLN A 20 21.18 -13.40 29.44
N HIS A 21 20.56 -14.40 28.81
CA HIS A 21 20.38 -15.74 29.35
C HIS A 21 21.27 -16.77 28.63
N SER A 22 21.49 -17.91 29.28
CA SER A 22 22.23 -19.03 28.70
C SER A 22 21.42 -19.69 27.56
N LEU A 23 21.73 -19.32 26.33
CA LEU A 23 21.13 -19.92 25.12
C LEU A 23 21.94 -21.14 24.66
N THR A 24 21.25 -22.21 24.31
CA THR A 24 21.85 -23.35 23.58
C THR A 24 22.30 -22.89 22.18
N PRO A 25 23.26 -23.56 21.54
CA PRO A 25 23.68 -23.22 20.17
C PRO A 25 22.53 -23.06 19.15
N PRO A 26 21.51 -23.95 19.08
CA PRO A 26 20.39 -23.75 18.16
C PRO A 26 19.53 -22.53 18.50
N GLN A 27 19.32 -22.23 19.79
CA GLN A 27 18.57 -21.03 20.20
C GLN A 27 19.32 -19.74 19.84
N ARG A 28 20.65 -19.73 19.99
CA ARG A 28 21.49 -18.60 19.56
C ARG A 28 21.36 -18.34 18.07
N ALA A 29 21.47 -19.39 17.25
CA ALA A 29 21.28 -19.28 15.80
C ALA A 29 19.88 -18.76 15.41
N GLN A 30 18.83 -19.14 16.14
CA GLN A 30 17.49 -18.61 15.94
C GLN A 30 17.38 -17.13 16.28
N VAL A 31 17.98 -16.68 17.39
CA VAL A 31 18.02 -15.27 17.78
C VAL A 31 18.76 -14.45 16.72
N ASP A 32 19.91 -14.92 16.24
CA ASP A 32 20.69 -14.26 15.19
C ASP A 32 19.87 -14.11 13.90
N ALA A 33 19.19 -15.17 13.46
CA ALA A 33 18.30 -15.14 12.30
C ALA A 33 17.14 -14.16 12.49
N LEU A 34 16.56 -14.07 13.69
CA LEU A 34 15.50 -13.11 14.00
C LEU A 34 16.02 -11.66 13.98
N ARG A 35 17.24 -11.40 14.46
CA ARG A 35 17.85 -10.06 14.40
C ARG A 35 18.01 -9.59 12.97
N VAL A 36 18.50 -10.45 12.08
CA VAL A 36 18.61 -10.15 10.64
C VAL A 36 17.24 -9.77 10.07
N ARG A 37 16.21 -10.59 10.33
CA ARG A 37 14.85 -10.32 9.84
C ARG A 37 14.25 -9.03 10.38
N VAL A 38 14.47 -8.71 11.66
CA VAL A 38 13.99 -7.45 12.28
C VAL A 38 14.70 -6.25 11.63
N ARG A 39 16.00 -6.36 11.38
CA ARG A 39 16.77 -5.32 10.69
C ARG A 39 16.28 -5.10 9.26
N GLU A 40 16.13 -6.15 8.47
CA GLU A 40 15.61 -6.07 7.10
C GLU A 40 14.21 -5.44 7.06
N ALA A 41 13.34 -5.82 8.02
CA ALA A 41 12.02 -5.20 8.15
C ALA A 41 12.13 -3.71 8.52
N ALA A 42 13.05 -3.33 9.40
CA ALA A 42 13.29 -1.93 9.75
C ALA A 42 13.71 -1.10 8.55
N GLU A 43 14.65 -1.62 7.75
CA GLU A 43 15.17 -0.96 6.55
C GLU A 43 14.06 -0.82 5.49
N ALA A 44 13.31 -1.90 5.24
CA ALA A 44 12.26 -1.91 4.24
C ALA A 44 11.02 -1.08 4.63
N LEU A 45 10.67 -1.01 5.92
CA LEU A 45 9.39 -0.46 6.36
C LEU A 45 9.52 0.85 7.15
N GLY A 46 10.73 1.21 7.60
CA GLY A 46 10.98 2.33 8.49
C GLY A 46 11.07 3.70 7.81
N ALA A 47 11.18 3.75 6.49
CA ALA A 47 11.27 4.96 5.70
C ALA A 47 10.29 4.94 4.51
N THR A 48 9.80 6.11 4.11
CA THR A 48 8.71 6.24 3.12
C THR A 48 9.10 5.73 1.74
N VAL A 49 10.32 6.04 1.28
CA VAL A 49 10.84 5.60 -0.03
C VAL A 49 10.98 4.08 -0.07
N GLN A 50 11.66 3.50 0.92
CA GLN A 50 11.88 2.05 1.03
C GLN A 50 10.56 1.31 1.18
N ARG A 51 9.62 1.84 1.98
CA ARG A 51 8.30 1.25 2.15
C ARG A 51 7.49 1.29 0.87
N ALA A 52 7.50 2.40 0.14
CA ALA A 52 6.80 2.53 -1.13
C ALA A 52 7.33 1.53 -2.16
N LEU A 53 8.66 1.36 -2.25
CA LEU A 53 9.27 0.36 -3.12
C LEU A 53 8.89 -1.07 -2.67
N TYR A 54 9.00 -1.36 -1.37
CA TYR A 54 8.60 -2.65 -0.79
C TYR A 54 7.14 -3.01 -1.07
N ASP A 55 6.24 -2.02 -1.02
CA ASP A 55 4.82 -2.20 -1.32
C ASP A 55 4.57 -2.34 -2.82
N ALA A 56 5.27 -1.58 -3.65
CA ALA A 56 5.17 -1.65 -5.11
C ALA A 56 5.52 -3.04 -5.64
N TRP A 57 6.61 -3.64 -5.14
CA TRP A 57 7.00 -5.01 -5.51
C TRP A 57 5.95 -6.07 -5.20
N ARG A 58 5.09 -5.80 -4.21
CA ARG A 58 3.96 -6.63 -3.79
C ARG A 58 2.62 -6.26 -4.44
N GLY A 59 2.58 -5.26 -5.32
CA GLY A 59 1.33 -4.74 -5.88
C GLY A 59 0.44 -4.04 -4.84
N ASN A 60 1.00 -3.64 -3.70
CA ASN A 60 0.27 -3.00 -2.61
C ASN A 60 0.18 -1.47 -2.81
N HIS A 61 -0.63 -1.06 -3.77
CA HIS A 61 -0.88 0.35 -4.08
C HIS A 61 -1.43 1.16 -2.88
N ARG A 62 -2.14 0.52 -1.93
CA ARG A 62 -2.62 1.18 -0.71
C ARG A 62 -1.46 1.55 0.23
N GLY A 63 -0.42 0.73 0.27
CA GLY A 63 0.80 1.02 1.02
C GLY A 63 1.60 2.18 0.40
N VAL A 64 1.73 2.19 -0.93
CA VAL A 64 2.30 3.33 -1.68
C VAL A 64 1.51 4.61 -1.40
N ALA A 65 0.18 4.54 -1.44
CA ALA A 65 -0.70 5.66 -1.11
C ALA A 65 -0.42 6.23 0.30
N LYS A 66 -0.28 5.37 1.31
CA LYS A 66 0.09 5.79 2.68
C LYS A 66 1.48 6.46 2.74
N CYS A 67 2.41 6.06 1.88
CA CYS A 67 3.72 6.70 1.81
C CYS A 67 3.64 8.12 1.24
N LEU A 68 2.79 8.36 0.23
CA LEU A 68 2.48 9.70 -0.28
C LEU A 68 1.87 10.59 0.81
N GLU A 69 0.92 10.05 1.59
CA GLU A 69 0.33 10.77 2.74
C GLU A 69 1.35 11.05 3.84
N ALA A 70 2.39 10.22 3.96
CA ALA A 70 3.49 10.38 4.91
C ALA A 70 4.66 11.23 4.38
N GLY A 71 4.50 11.90 3.23
CA GLY A 71 5.49 12.85 2.70
C GLY A 71 6.45 12.29 1.65
N LEU A 72 6.19 11.13 1.05
CA LEU A 72 6.89 10.71 -0.17
C LEU A 72 6.61 11.73 -1.27
N THR A 73 7.66 12.33 -1.84
CA THR A 73 7.49 13.38 -2.86
C THR A 73 7.14 12.79 -4.24
N ALA A 74 6.58 13.62 -5.12
CA ALA A 74 6.30 13.23 -6.50
C ALA A 74 7.58 12.82 -7.24
N GLU A 75 8.70 13.52 -7.00
CA GLU A 75 10.00 13.19 -7.58
C GLU A 75 10.51 11.82 -7.12
N GLN A 76 10.43 11.54 -5.81
CA GLN A 76 10.80 10.23 -5.27
C GLN A 76 9.93 9.12 -5.86
N LEU A 77 8.61 9.34 -5.93
CA LEU A 77 7.70 8.39 -6.54
C LEU A 77 8.04 8.12 -8.01
N GLU A 78 8.33 9.17 -8.78
CA GLU A 78 8.69 9.07 -10.19
C GLU A 78 10.01 8.31 -10.39
N SER A 79 11.00 8.55 -9.52
CA SER A 79 12.25 7.78 -9.51
C SER A 79 11.99 6.29 -9.28
N LEU A 80 11.20 5.95 -8.27
CA LEU A 80 10.82 4.57 -7.97
C LEU A 80 10.03 3.94 -9.13
N ARG A 81 9.15 4.71 -9.77
CA ARG A 81 8.32 4.24 -10.89
C ARG A 81 9.20 3.87 -12.09
N ARG A 82 10.18 4.70 -12.43
CA ARG A 82 11.16 4.40 -13.50
C ARG A 82 11.94 3.12 -13.22
N GLU A 83 12.46 2.96 -12.00
CA GLU A 83 13.19 1.73 -11.60
C GLU A 83 12.28 0.50 -11.69
N PHE A 84 11.04 0.61 -11.19
CA PHE A 84 10.07 -0.48 -11.21
C PHE A 84 9.73 -0.92 -12.64
N LEU A 85 9.46 0.03 -13.54
CA LEU A 85 9.13 -0.26 -14.93
C LEU A 85 10.34 -0.76 -15.74
N ALA A 86 11.56 -0.32 -15.41
CA ALA A 86 12.76 -0.88 -16.02
C ALA A 86 12.89 -2.39 -15.77
N ARG A 87 12.44 -2.87 -14.60
CA ARG A 87 12.43 -4.30 -14.24
C ARG A 87 11.14 -5.03 -14.63
N ARG A 88 10.04 -4.30 -14.87
CA ARG A 88 8.73 -4.83 -15.28
C ARG A 88 8.12 -4.00 -16.42
N PRO A 89 8.72 -4.03 -17.63
CA PRO A 89 8.32 -3.14 -18.72
C PRO A 89 6.88 -3.37 -19.19
N GLN A 90 6.37 -4.61 -19.08
CA GLN A 90 5.01 -4.95 -19.49
C GLN A 90 3.93 -4.52 -18.48
N ALA A 91 4.30 -4.19 -17.23
CA ALA A 91 3.34 -3.91 -16.17
C ALA A 91 2.43 -2.71 -16.48
N MET A 92 2.97 -1.67 -17.11
CA MET A 92 2.20 -0.46 -17.43
C MET A 92 1.16 -0.72 -18.52
N GLY A 93 1.50 -1.49 -19.55
CA GLY A 93 0.59 -1.83 -20.64
C GLY A 93 -0.67 -2.54 -20.14
N THR A 94 -0.50 -3.61 -19.37
CA THR A 94 -1.62 -4.36 -18.78
C THR A 94 -2.39 -3.53 -17.75
N ALA A 95 -1.71 -2.72 -16.94
CA ALA A 95 -2.37 -1.81 -16.00
C ALA A 95 -3.29 -0.81 -16.72
N ARG A 96 -2.86 -0.29 -17.87
CA ARG A 96 -3.60 0.68 -18.67
C ARG A 96 -4.88 0.08 -19.27
N ILE A 97 -4.88 -1.20 -19.64
CA ILE A 97 -6.09 -1.91 -20.09
C ILE A 97 -7.14 -1.92 -18.97
N HIS A 98 -6.74 -2.33 -17.75
CA HIS A 98 -7.64 -2.30 -16.60
C HIS A 98 -8.17 -0.89 -16.31
N PHE A 99 -7.32 0.14 -16.44
CA PHE A 99 -7.76 1.53 -16.24
C PHE A 99 -8.70 2.05 -17.32
N GLN A 100 -8.54 1.62 -18.57
CA GLN A 100 -9.47 1.96 -19.64
C GLN A 100 -10.83 1.30 -19.41
N THR A 101 -10.84 0.01 -19.07
CA THR A 101 -12.08 -0.71 -18.71
C THR A 101 -12.75 -0.07 -17.51
N GLY A 102 -12.01 0.20 -16.43
CA GLY A 102 -12.54 0.90 -15.26
C GLY A 102 -13.10 2.28 -15.61
N GLY A 103 -12.44 3.03 -16.51
CA GLY A 103 -12.94 4.32 -16.98
C GLY A 103 -14.20 4.25 -17.83
N ALA A 104 -14.43 3.15 -18.55
CA ALA A 104 -15.69 2.90 -19.25
C ALA A 104 -16.82 2.62 -18.27
N LEU A 105 -16.57 1.73 -17.29
CA LEU A 105 -17.51 1.40 -16.23
C LEU A 105 -17.86 2.61 -15.36
N GLU A 106 -16.89 3.48 -15.06
CA GLU A 106 -17.11 4.72 -14.31
C GLU A 106 -18.07 5.66 -15.05
N ARG A 107 -17.90 5.80 -16.38
CA ARG A 107 -18.79 6.61 -17.22
C ARG A 107 -20.20 6.03 -17.33
N ASP A 108 -20.32 4.70 -17.27
CA ASP A 108 -21.61 3.99 -17.25
C ASP A 108 -22.27 3.98 -15.86
N GLY A 109 -21.67 4.63 -14.85
CA GLY A 109 -22.19 4.67 -13.48
C GLY A 109 -21.97 3.38 -12.68
N GLN A 110 -21.31 2.38 -13.25
CA GLN A 110 -20.96 1.10 -12.63
C GLN A 110 -19.74 1.24 -11.71
N LEU A 111 -19.86 2.12 -10.70
CA LEU A 111 -18.74 2.60 -9.89
C LEU A 111 -18.00 1.49 -9.12
N SER A 112 -18.71 0.50 -8.58
CA SER A 112 -18.08 -0.61 -7.86
C SER A 112 -17.20 -1.46 -8.79
N GLN A 113 -17.69 -1.79 -9.98
CA GLN A 113 -16.93 -2.56 -10.97
C GLN A 113 -15.76 -1.74 -11.53
N ALA A 114 -15.94 -0.42 -11.70
CA ALA A 114 -14.86 0.49 -12.06
C ALA A 114 -13.74 0.47 -11.02
N LEU A 115 -14.09 0.48 -9.73
CA LEU A 115 -13.13 0.42 -8.63
C LEU A 115 -12.33 -0.89 -8.67
N ASP A 116 -13.00 -2.02 -8.87
CA ASP A 116 -12.34 -3.34 -8.99
C ASP A 116 -11.33 -3.37 -10.13
N GLN A 117 -11.67 -2.79 -11.29
CA GLN A 117 -10.74 -2.70 -12.41
C GLN A 117 -9.54 -1.80 -12.09
N TYR A 118 -9.76 -0.66 -11.45
CA TYR A 118 -8.64 0.18 -11.00
C TYR A 118 -7.73 -0.53 -10.00
N GLU A 119 -8.28 -1.32 -9.08
CA GLU A 119 -7.45 -2.11 -8.15
C GLU A 119 -6.62 -3.17 -8.88
N ARG A 120 -7.16 -3.82 -9.92
CA ARG A 120 -6.41 -4.76 -10.76
C ARG A 120 -5.27 -4.06 -11.50
N GLY A 121 -5.53 -2.89 -12.08
CA GLY A 121 -4.48 -2.09 -12.73
C GLY A 121 -3.40 -1.61 -11.76
N LEU A 122 -3.79 -1.12 -10.58
CA LEU A 122 -2.88 -0.65 -9.54
C LEU A 122 -2.07 -1.77 -8.88
N LYS A 123 -2.53 -3.02 -8.89
CA LYS A 123 -1.70 -4.16 -8.47
C LYS A 123 -0.50 -4.37 -9.41
N LEU A 124 -0.65 -4.01 -10.68
CA LEU A 124 0.40 -4.15 -11.70
C LEU A 124 1.31 -2.91 -11.73
N ALA A 125 0.72 -1.72 -11.67
CA ALA A 125 1.44 -0.44 -11.70
C ALA A 125 1.14 0.41 -10.45
N PRO A 126 1.61 -0.01 -9.26
CA PRO A 126 1.25 0.62 -7.98
C PRO A 126 1.86 2.00 -7.76
N LEU A 127 2.83 2.41 -8.57
CA LEU A 127 3.56 3.68 -8.48
C LEU A 127 3.03 4.75 -9.46
N GLU A 128 1.96 4.45 -10.21
CA GLU A 128 1.36 5.41 -11.15
C GLU A 128 0.49 6.43 -10.43
N VAL A 129 0.97 7.66 -10.32
CA VAL A 129 0.34 8.72 -9.52
C VAL A 129 -1.07 9.05 -10.00
N ASP A 130 -1.29 9.16 -11.31
CA ASP A 130 -2.59 9.50 -11.89
C ASP A 130 -3.61 8.39 -11.63
N MET A 131 -3.17 7.14 -11.75
CA MET A 131 -3.97 5.96 -11.43
C MET A 131 -4.39 5.94 -9.95
N LEU A 132 -3.43 6.21 -9.05
CA LEU A 132 -3.69 6.32 -7.61
C LEU A 132 -4.69 7.44 -7.29
N GLN A 133 -4.55 8.61 -7.93
CA GLN A 133 -5.44 9.74 -7.73
C GLN A 133 -6.88 9.43 -8.19
N ARG A 134 -7.03 8.82 -9.37
CA ARG A 134 -8.35 8.43 -9.90
C ARG A 134 -9.04 7.39 -9.00
N TYR A 135 -8.32 6.34 -8.61
CA TYR A 135 -8.80 5.34 -7.66
C TYR A 135 -9.24 5.97 -6.34
N ARG A 136 -8.43 6.86 -5.75
CA ARG A 136 -8.75 7.57 -4.51
C ARG A 136 -10.02 8.41 -4.65
N ARG A 137 -10.18 9.12 -5.77
CA ARG A 137 -11.37 9.93 -6.05
C ARG A 137 -12.62 9.07 -6.08
N LEU A 138 -12.61 7.99 -6.86
CA LEU A 138 -13.74 7.07 -6.96
C LEU A 138 -14.07 6.40 -5.61
N ARG A 139 -13.05 6.00 -4.85
CA ARG A 139 -13.23 5.41 -3.52
C ARG A 139 -13.90 6.37 -2.54
N ARG A 140 -13.57 7.67 -2.60
CA ARG A 140 -14.26 8.70 -1.78
C ARG A 140 -15.73 8.85 -2.18
N VAL A 141 -16.05 8.83 -3.48
CA VAL A 141 -17.44 8.90 -3.97
C VAL A 141 -18.26 7.72 -3.45
N LEU A 142 -17.72 6.51 -3.54
CA LEU A 142 -18.37 5.29 -3.04
C LEU A 142 -18.50 5.30 -1.51
N GLY A 143 -17.46 5.73 -0.79
CA GLY A 143 -17.49 5.88 0.67
C GLY A 143 -18.51 6.92 1.15
N GLY A 144 -18.62 8.05 0.45
CA GLY A 144 -19.59 9.11 0.75
C GLY A 144 -21.04 8.72 0.49
N ARG A 145 -21.30 7.88 -0.53
CA ARG A 145 -22.63 7.29 -0.76
C ARG A 145 -23.04 6.29 0.32
N ALA A 146 -22.10 5.53 0.86
CA ALA A 146 -22.39 4.58 1.94
C ALA A 146 -22.76 5.29 3.26
N THR A 147 -22.30 6.53 3.45
CA THR A 147 -22.58 7.34 4.64
C THR A 147 -23.74 8.32 4.47
N ALA A 148 -24.34 8.42 3.28
CA ALA A 148 -25.51 9.25 3.10
C ALA A 148 -26.68 8.60 3.87
N PRO A 149 -27.33 9.29 4.82
CA PRO A 149 -28.52 8.76 5.45
C PRO A 149 -29.53 8.51 4.34
N THR A 150 -30.06 7.30 4.27
CA THR A 150 -31.16 6.94 3.36
C THR A 150 -32.41 7.71 3.81
N GLY A 151 -32.48 8.98 3.41
CA GLY A 151 -33.60 9.86 3.69
C GLY A 151 -34.78 9.53 2.77
N HIS A 152 -35.47 8.43 3.06
CA HIS A 152 -36.82 8.17 2.56
C HIS A 152 -37.71 7.62 3.69
N GLU A 153 -37.88 8.40 4.75
CA GLU A 153 -39.15 8.38 5.47
C GLU A 153 -40.11 9.28 4.69
N ARG A 154 -40.58 8.75 3.55
CA ARG A 154 -41.64 9.37 2.76
C ARG A 154 -42.95 9.19 3.52
N ALA A 155 -43.60 10.33 3.76
CA ALA A 155 -45.04 10.50 3.81
C ALA A 155 -45.81 9.56 4.74
N ARG A 156 -46.00 10.01 5.98
CA ARG A 156 -47.33 9.93 6.57
C ARG A 156 -47.81 11.34 6.86
N SER A 157 -48.68 11.83 5.99
CA SER A 157 -49.54 12.99 6.19
C SER A 157 -50.96 12.56 5.84
N PRO A 158 -52.01 13.17 6.40
CA PRO A 158 -52.13 13.88 7.68
C PRO A 158 -52.69 12.97 8.81
#